data_AF-A0A6N0JDT1-F1
#
_entry.id   AF-A0A6N0JDT1-F1
#
_cell.length_a   1.000
_cell.length_b   1.000
_cell.length_c   1.000
_cell.angle_alpha   90.00
_cell.angle_beta   90.00
_cell.angle_gamma   90.00
#
_symmetry.space_group_name_H-M   'P 1'
#
loop_
_entity.id
_entity.type
_entity.pdbx_description
1 polymer ?
#
loop_
_entity_poly.entity_id
_entity_poly.type
_entity_poly.pdbx_seq_one_letter_code
_entity_poly.pdbx_strand_id
1 'polypeptide(L)' 'MDKITETEKLLIHAQDIARRAFVDPSEKAVLDIFDELRAERDRTAWATDGRESASVH' A
#
# COMPACT_ATOMS: atom_id res chain seq x y z
N MET A 1 17.31 10.38 -12.73
CA MET A 1 16.98 9.55 -11.56
C MET A 1 15.47 9.48 -11.50
N ASP A 2 14.92 8.44 -12.12
CA ASP A 2 13.49 8.18 -12.15
C ASP A 2 13.00 8.00 -10.71
N LYS A 3 12.08 8.87 -10.30
CA LYS A 3 11.50 8.85 -8.96
C LYS A 3 10.53 7.69 -8.89
N ILE A 4 10.79 6.71 -8.01
CA ILE A 4 9.89 5.56 -7.83
C ILE A 4 8.46 6.06 -7.55
N THR A 5 7.49 5.50 -8.28
CA THR A 5 6.09 5.82 -8.07
C THR A 5 5.61 5.29 -6.73
N GLU A 6 4.49 5.81 -6.24
CA GLU A 6 3.89 5.30 -5.01
C GLU A 6 3.42 3.84 -5.12
N THR A 7 2.97 3.45 -6.32
CA THR A 7 2.64 2.06 -6.64
C THR A 7 3.87 1.16 -6.48
N GLU A 8 5.03 1.59 -6.98
CA GLU A 8 6.28 0.83 -6.82
C GLU A 8 6.72 0.73 -5.35
N LYS A 9 6.53 1.79 -4.57
CA LYS A 9 6.79 1.75 -3.11
C LYS A 9 5.92 0.71 -2.41
N LEU A 10 4.63 0.66 -2.73
CA LEU A 10 3.71 -0.33 -2.17
C LEU A 10 4.11 -1.76 -2.60
N LEU A 11 4.52 -1.96 -3.85
CA LEU A 11 4.95 -3.27 -4.33
C LEU A 11 6.24 -3.74 -3.65
N ILE A 12 7.20 -2.84 -3.42
CA ILE A 12 8.42 -3.16 -2.66
C ILE A 12 8.06 -3.53 -1.21
N HIS A 13 7.12 -2.82 -0.61
CA HIS A 13 6.66 -3.12 0.74
C HIS A 13 5.96 -4.48 0.85
N ALA A 14 5.07 -4.80 -0.10
CA ALA A 14 4.42 -6.11 -0.18
C ALA A 14 5.43 -7.26 -0.32
N GLN A 15 6.46 -7.08 -1.15
CA GLN A 15 7.54 -8.05 -1.29
C GLN A 15 8.32 -8.25 0.01
N ASP A 16 8.59 -7.18 0.76
CA ASP A 16 9.25 -7.29 2.07
C ASP A 16 8.42 -8.11 3.07
N ILE A 17 7.13 -7.80 3.17
CA ILE A 17 6.20 -8.53 4.04
C ILE A 17 6.16 -10.01 3.65
N ALA A 18 6.01 -10.31 2.36
CA ALA A 18 5.94 -11.68 1.87
C ALA A 18 7.21 -12.48 2.18
N ARG A 19 8.40 -11.90 2.00
CA ARG A 19 9.68 -12.55 2.35
C ARG A 19 9.85 -12.80 3.84
N ARG A 20 9.23 -11.99 4.69
CA ARG A 20 9.27 -12.14 6.15
C ARG A 20 8.25 -13.15 6.65
N ALA A 21 7.12 -13.27 5.97
CA ALA A 21 6.03 -14.17 6.33
C ALA A 21 6.19 -15.59 5.76
N PHE A 22 6.81 -15.73 4.59
CA PHE A 22 6.93 -16.99 3.86
C PHE A 22 8.39 -17.28 3.50
N VAL A 23 8.80 -18.54 3.65
CA VAL A 23 10.14 -19.02 3.29
C VAL A 23 10.40 -18.93 1.78
N ASP A 24 9.36 -19.18 0.98
CA ASP A 24 9.35 -19.02 -0.47
C ASP A 24 8.03 -18.33 -0.89
N PRO A 25 7.98 -16.99 -0.91
CA PRO A 25 6.77 -16.28 -1.28
C PRO A 25 6.51 -16.40 -2.79
N SER A 26 5.38 -16.99 -3.15
CA SER A 26 4.91 -16.97 -4.54
C SER A 26 4.52 -15.55 -4.98
N GLU A 27 4.59 -15.28 -6.30
CA GLU A 27 4.11 -14.03 -6.88
C GLU A 27 2.67 -13.72 -6.48
N LYS A 28 1.81 -14.75 -6.44
CA LYS A 28 0.42 -14.60 -6.00
C LYS A 28 0.33 -14.06 -4.57
N ALA A 29 1.14 -14.55 -3.63
CA ALA A 29 1.12 -14.08 -2.24
C ALA A 29 1.55 -12.61 -2.14
N VAL A 30 2.56 -12.20 -2.91
CA VAL A 30 2.99 -10.80 -2.99
C VAL A 30 1.89 -9.92 -3.55
N LEU A 31 1.21 -10.36 -4.61
CA LEU A 31 0.13 -9.61 -5.24
C LEU A 31 -1.11 -9.50 -4.35
N ASP A 32 -1.44 -10.54 -3.58
CA ASP A 32 -2.53 -10.53 -2.59
C ASP A 32 -2.27 -9.46 -1.51
N ILE A 33 -1.05 -9.45 -0.94
CA ILE A 33 -0.63 -8.45 0.05
C ILE A 33 -0.63 -7.04 -0.57
N PHE A 34 -0.15 -6.91 -1.81
CA PHE A 34 -0.14 -5.64 -2.52
C PHE A 34 -1.55 -5.08 -2.75
N ASP A 35 -2.51 -5.93 -3.11
CA ASP A 35 -3.90 -5.53 -3.32
C ASP A 35 -4.54 -5.05 -2.00
N GLU A 36 -4.28 -5.76 -0.90
CA GLU A 36 -4.73 -5.35 0.44
C GLU A 36 -4.15 -3.99 0.86
N LEU A 37 -2.84 -3.79 0.67
CA LEU A 37 -2.18 -2.51 0.95
C LEU A 37 -2.75 -1.36 0.09
N ARG A 38 -3.09 -1.65 -1.17
CA ARG A 38 -3.73 -0.69 -2.06
C ARG A 38 -5.13 -0.34 -1.56
N ALA A 39 -5.93 -1.33 -1.20
CA ALA A 39 -7.28 -1.15 -0.68
C ALA A 39 -7.32 -0.43 0.67
N GLU A 40 -6.36 -0.68 1.56
CA GLU A 40 -6.19 0.09 2.80
C GLU A 40 -5.85 1.55 2.52
N ARG A 41 -4.94 1.80 1.58
CA ARG A 41 -4.55 3.16 1.21
C ARG A 41 -5.68 3.93 0.57
N ASP A 42 -6.43 3.28 -0.31
CA ASP A 42 -7.60 3.83 -0.98
C ASP A 42 -8.66 4.26 0.05
N ARG A 43 -9.01 3.36 0.98
CA ARG A 43 -9.86 3.68 2.16
C ARG A 43 -9.35 4.86 2.98
N THR A 44 -8.03 4.91 3.22
CA THR A 44 -7.41 5.99 4.00
C THR A 44 -7.37 7.31 3.22
N ALA A 45 -7.19 7.27 1.90
CA ALA A 45 -7.22 8.44 1.03
C ALA A 45 -8.59 9.14 1.09
N TRP A 46 -9.68 8.37 1.01
CA TRP A 46 -11.03 8.93 1.24
C TRP A 46 -11.24 9.45 2.66
N ALA A 47 -10.72 8.76 3.68
CA ALA A 47 -10.81 9.23 5.07
C ALA A 47 -9.98 10.48 5.37
N THR A 48 -8.98 10.79 4.54
CA THR A 48 -8.12 11.97 4.68
C THR A 48 -8.68 13.16 3.90
N ASP A 49 -9.28 12.92 2.73
CA ASP A 49 -9.99 13.94 1.92
C ASP A 49 -11.18 14.57 2.69
N GLY A 50 -11.88 13.78 3.51
CA GLY A 50 -12.94 14.30 4.40
C GLY A 50 -12.44 15.11 5.61
N ARG A 51 -11.13 15.11 5.90
CA ARG A 51 -10.55 15.82 7.06
C ARG A 51 -10.00 17.21 6.72
N GLU A 52 -9.93 17.59 5.45
CA GLU A 52 -9.59 18.95 5.03
C GLU A 52 -10.80 19.91 5.05
N SER A 53 -12.03 19.38 5.15
CA SER A 53 -13.25 20.21 5.23
C SER A 53 -13.79 20.42 6.66
N ALA A 54 -13.10 19.90 7.69
CA ALA A 54 -13.51 20.02 9.09
C ALA A 54 -12.53 20.81 9.96
N SER A 55 -11.84 21.81 9.39
CA SER A 55 -11.27 22.91 10.19
C SER A 55 -12.26 24.09 10.19
N VAL A 56 -13.41 23.90 10.83
CA VAL A 56 -14.27 24.99 11.29
C VAL A 56 -13.94 25.28 12.75
N HIS A 57 -13.06 26.27 12.97
CA HIS A 57 -13.22 27.27 14.03
C HIS A 57 -12.29 28.46 13.80
#